data_AF-A0A259CJD4-F1
#
_entry.id   AF-A0A259CJD4-F1
#
_cell.length_a   1.000
_cell.length_b   1.000
_cell.length_c   1.000
_cell.angle_alpha   90.00
_cell.angle_beta   90.00
_cell.angle_gamma   90.00
#
_symmetry.space_group_name_H-M   'P 1'
#
loop_
_entity.id
_entity.type
_entity.pdbx_description
1 polymer ?
#
loop_
_entity_poly.entity_id
_entity_poly.type
_entity_poly.pdbx_seq_one_letter_code
_entity_poly.pdbx_strand_id
1 'polypeptide(L)'
;KGIGLGGSQDGNGDAWYVARKDVANNTLYVAQGHEHPWLLSNQLLAMDASWVAGNPPESGQYSAKTRYRQSDAPCTISFGGQEPLGFELTFPEAQWAVTPGQSAVLYDGDVCLGGGIIAA
;
A
#
# COMPACT_ATOMS: atom_id res chain seq x y z
N LYS A 1 -13.44 -7.01 13.51
CA LYS A 1 -14.79 -7.59 13.32
C LYS A 1 -14.83 -8.20 11.92
N GLY A 2 -15.21 -9.47 11.80
CA GLY A 2 -14.94 -10.32 10.64
C GLY A 2 -15.94 -10.20 9.49
N ILE A 3 -15.55 -10.74 8.32
CA ILE A 3 -16.34 -10.73 7.06
C ILE A 3 -17.56 -11.66 7.14
N GLY A 4 -17.68 -12.49 8.18
CA GLY A 4 -18.84 -13.38 8.36
C GLY A 4 -18.90 -14.56 7.38
N LEU A 5 -17.87 -14.74 6.56
CA LEU A 5 -17.73 -15.85 5.63
C LEU A 5 -17.04 -17.02 6.34
N GLY A 6 -17.82 -18.06 6.66
CA GLY A 6 -17.33 -19.39 7.03
C GLY A 6 -17.18 -20.26 5.78
N GLY A 7 -16.26 -21.23 5.83
CA GLY A 7 -15.80 -22.05 4.69
C GLY A 7 -16.89 -22.44 3.67
N SER A 8 -16.61 -22.17 2.41
CA SER A 8 -17.40 -22.58 1.23
C SER A 8 -17.02 -24.01 0.81
N GLN A 9 -17.93 -24.73 0.16
CA GLN A 9 -17.68 -26.06 -0.42
C GLN A 9 -16.46 -26.10 -1.37
N ASP A 10 -16.16 -24.96 -2.01
CA ASP A 10 -15.05 -24.79 -2.97
C ASP A 10 -13.81 -24.09 -2.38
N GLY A 11 -13.80 -23.78 -1.08
CA GLY A 11 -12.70 -23.05 -0.44
C GLY A 11 -11.63 -23.98 0.15
N ASN A 12 -10.36 -23.57 0.15
CA ASN A 12 -9.27 -24.40 0.68
C ASN A 12 -9.22 -24.47 2.24
N GLY A 13 -10.13 -23.77 2.92
CA GLY A 13 -10.18 -23.67 4.38
C GLY A 13 -9.48 -22.44 4.97
N ASP A 14 -8.76 -21.66 4.16
CA ASP A 14 -8.06 -20.46 4.59
C ASP A 14 -9.02 -19.31 4.93
N ALA A 15 -8.49 -18.36 5.71
CA ALA A 15 -9.20 -17.13 6.05
C ALA A 15 -9.50 -16.28 4.80
N TRP A 16 -10.66 -15.62 4.83
CA TRP A 16 -11.08 -14.65 3.83
C TRP A 16 -10.60 -13.24 4.18
N TYR A 17 -10.08 -12.53 3.18
CA TYR A 17 -9.61 -11.16 3.28
C TYR A 17 -10.33 -10.27 2.27
N VAL A 18 -10.49 -8.98 2.59
CA VAL A 18 -10.98 -7.98 1.63
C VAL A 18 -9.84 -7.63 0.68
N ALA A 19 -10.01 -7.94 -0.61
CA ALA A 19 -9.04 -7.62 -1.64
C ALA A 19 -9.32 -6.27 -2.30
N ARG A 20 -10.59 -5.91 -2.50
CA ARG A 20 -10.97 -4.64 -3.13
C ARG A 20 -12.34 -4.16 -2.69
N LYS A 21 -12.52 -2.84 -2.65
CA LYS A 21 -13.80 -2.17 -2.44
C LYS A 21 -14.18 -1.43 -3.72
N ASP A 22 -15.36 -1.70 -4.25
CA ASP A 22 -15.96 -0.95 -5.35
C ASP A 22 -17.18 -0.20 -4.79
N VAL A 23 -16.97 1.08 -4.49
CA VAL A 23 -17.98 1.93 -3.86
C VAL A 23 -19.12 2.26 -4.83
N ALA A 24 -18.82 2.41 -6.12
CA ALA A 24 -19.82 2.76 -7.12
C ALA A 24 -20.87 1.65 -7.30
N ASN A 25 -20.41 0.39 -7.26
CA ASN A 25 -21.28 -0.78 -7.39
C ASN A 25 -21.70 -1.39 -6.03
N ASN A 26 -21.24 -0.82 -4.91
CA ASN A 26 -21.42 -1.37 -3.56
C ASN A 26 -20.97 -2.85 -3.46
N THR A 27 -19.83 -3.18 -4.10
CA THR A 27 -19.29 -4.54 -4.18
C THR A 27 -18.01 -4.67 -3.37
N LEU A 28 -17.94 -5.73 -2.55
CA LEU A 28 -16.75 -6.10 -1.79
C LEU A 28 -16.13 -7.35 -2.40
N TYR A 29 -14.94 -7.23 -2.97
CA TYR A 29 -14.18 -8.37 -3.47
C TYR A 29 -13.38 -8.98 -2.34
N VAL A 30 -13.50 -10.29 -2.17
CA VAL A 30 -12.81 -11.05 -1.14
C VAL A 30 -11.96 -12.16 -1.76
N ALA A 31 -10.86 -12.48 -1.11
CA ALA A 31 -9.92 -13.51 -1.53
C ALA A 31 -9.60 -14.45 -0.36
N GLN A 32 -9.34 -15.72 -0.66
CA GLN A 32 -8.86 -16.69 0.33
C GLN A 32 -7.34 -16.75 0.33
N GLY A 33 -6.76 -16.90 1.52
CA GLY A 33 -5.32 -17.06 1.70
C GLY A 33 -4.58 -15.71 1.74
N HIS A 34 -3.54 -15.66 2.57
CA HIS A 34 -2.76 -14.43 2.77
C HIS A 34 -1.91 -14.06 1.55
N GLU A 35 -1.51 -15.06 0.76
CA GLU A 35 -0.63 -14.92 -0.40
C GLU A 35 -1.41 -14.67 -1.71
N HIS A 36 -2.73 -14.46 -1.62
CA HIS A 36 -3.54 -14.27 -2.81
C HIS A 36 -3.04 -13.04 -3.59
N PRO A 37 -2.80 -13.14 -4.92
CA PRO A 37 -2.19 -12.06 -5.71
C PRO A 37 -2.93 -10.72 -5.61
N TRP A 38 -4.24 -10.73 -5.43
CA TRP A 38 -5.04 -9.50 -5.26
C TRP A 38 -4.79 -8.76 -3.93
N LEU A 39 -4.11 -9.38 -2.97
CA LEU A 39 -3.71 -8.76 -1.71
C LEU A 39 -2.27 -8.23 -1.76
N LEU A 40 -1.54 -8.47 -2.85
CA LEU A 40 -0.13 -8.15 -2.98
C LEU A 40 0.06 -7.05 -4.02
N SER A 41 0.89 -6.04 -3.73
CA SER A 41 1.25 -5.01 -4.70
C SER A 41 2.74 -4.71 -4.70
N ASN A 42 3.34 -4.65 -5.87
CA ASN A 42 4.71 -4.19 -6.06
C ASN A 42 4.81 -2.68 -6.26
N GLN A 43 3.67 -1.98 -6.40
CA GLN A 43 3.64 -0.55 -6.62
C GLN A 43 2.62 0.12 -5.70
N LEU A 44 2.87 1.39 -5.43
CA LEU A 44 2.00 2.23 -4.63
C LEU A 44 2.12 3.65 -5.15
N LEU A 45 0.97 4.28 -5.39
CA LEU A 45 0.85 5.70 -5.63
C LEU A 45 0.38 6.38 -4.35
N ALA A 46 1.10 7.42 -3.94
CA ALA A 46 0.73 8.29 -2.85
C ALA A 46 0.47 9.72 -3.36
N MET A 47 -0.58 10.33 -2.83
CA MET A 47 -0.95 11.73 -3.05
C MET A 47 -0.81 12.55 -1.77
N ASP A 48 -1.08 13.85 -1.84
CA ASP A 48 -0.98 14.78 -0.71
C ASP A 48 0.37 14.67 0.02
N ALA A 49 1.45 14.65 -0.76
CA ALA A 49 2.80 14.45 -0.24
C ALA A 49 3.21 15.59 0.70
N SER A 50 3.72 15.23 1.87
CA SER A 50 4.26 16.13 2.89
C SER A 50 5.67 15.70 3.26
N TRP A 51 6.63 16.61 3.10
CA TRP A 51 8.05 16.35 3.30
C TRP A 51 8.59 17.11 4.51
N VAL A 52 9.36 16.44 5.35
CA VAL A 52 9.91 17.02 6.58
C VAL A 52 10.86 18.17 6.29
N ALA A 53 11.67 18.05 5.23
CA ALA A 53 12.58 19.10 4.77
C ALA A 53 11.87 20.23 3.99
N GLY A 54 10.56 20.12 3.73
CA GLY A 54 9.79 21.08 2.93
C GLY A 54 9.87 20.85 1.41
N ASN A 55 10.77 20.01 0.93
CA ASN A 55 10.91 19.61 -0.47
C ASN A 55 11.01 18.08 -0.60
N PRO A 56 10.62 17.50 -1.77
CA PRO A 56 10.77 16.08 -2.01
C PRO A 56 12.25 15.63 -1.96
N PRO A 57 12.52 14.38 -1.54
CA PRO A 57 13.84 13.78 -1.68
C PRO A 57 14.15 13.52 -3.16
N GLU A 58 15.40 13.18 -3.46
CA GLU A 58 15.77 12.74 -4.80
C GLU A 58 15.18 11.35 -5.11
N SER A 59 14.85 11.10 -6.38
CA SER A 59 14.47 9.76 -6.84
C SER A 59 15.59 8.77 -6.54
N GLY A 60 15.26 7.64 -5.93
CA GLY A 60 16.28 6.72 -5.45
C GLY A 60 15.74 5.59 -4.58
N GLN A 61 16.67 4.84 -3.98
CA GLN A 61 16.37 3.73 -3.09
C GLN A 61 16.24 4.21 -1.66
N TYR A 62 15.16 3.79 -1.01
CA TYR A 62 14.81 4.12 0.36
C TYR A 62 14.08 2.94 1.01
N SER A 63 13.50 3.17 2.17
CA SER A 63 12.53 2.26 2.77
C SER A 63 11.21 2.97 3.02
N ALA A 64 10.11 2.22 3.02
CA ALA A 64 8.79 2.77 3.29
C ALA A 64 7.95 1.88 4.22
N LYS A 65 7.05 2.54 4.95
CA LYS A 65 5.98 1.91 5.72
C LYS A 65 4.64 2.25 5.08
N THR A 66 3.89 1.22 4.70
CA THR A 66 2.54 1.35 4.14
C THR A 66 1.43 1.18 5.19
N ARG A 67 1.81 0.75 6.41
CA ARG A 67 0.94 0.63 7.59
C ARG A 67 1.71 0.93 8.87
N TYR A 68 0.99 1.44 9.87
CA TYR A 68 1.54 1.65 11.20
C TYR A 68 2.01 0.32 11.83
N ARG A 69 3.25 0.30 12.35
CA ARG A 69 3.96 -0.86 12.93
C ARG A 69 4.35 -1.96 11.94
N GLN A 70 4.21 -1.75 10.64
CA GLN A 70 4.85 -2.63 9.66
C GLN A 70 6.37 -2.40 9.65
N SER A 71 7.13 -3.46 9.39
CA SER A 71 8.56 -3.36 9.12
C SER A 71 8.81 -2.47 7.90
N ASP A 72 9.97 -1.80 7.90
CA ASP A 72 10.45 -1.04 6.76
C ASP A 72 10.63 -1.94 5.54
N ALA A 73 9.98 -1.58 4.43
CA ALA A 73 10.08 -2.30 3.16
C ALA A 73 11.00 -1.52 2.21
N PRO A 74 12.08 -2.14 1.68
CA PRO A 74 12.91 -1.51 0.66
C PRO A 74 12.06 -1.09 -0.54
N CYS A 75 12.28 0.12 -1.05
CA CYS A 75 11.53 0.65 -2.19
C CYS A 75 12.36 1.65 -3.00
N THR A 76 11.96 1.86 -4.24
CA THR A 76 12.44 2.96 -5.08
C THR A 76 11.34 3.99 -5.21
N ILE A 77 11.64 5.25 -4.89
CA ILE A 77 10.72 6.37 -5.12
C ILE A 77 10.95 6.99 -6.50
N SER A 78 9.86 7.32 -7.19
CA SER A 78 9.84 8.15 -8.38
C SER A 78 8.73 9.19 -8.26
N PHE A 79 8.90 10.32 -8.94
CA PHE A 79 7.90 11.38 -9.02
C PHE A 79 7.26 11.32 -10.40
N GLY A 80 6.06 10.76 -10.49
CA GLY A 80 5.26 10.78 -11.71
C GLY A 80 4.82 12.21 -12.01
N GLY A 81 5.08 12.71 -13.23
CA GLY A 81 4.86 14.10 -13.62
C GLY A 81 3.38 14.52 -13.81
N GLN A 82 2.47 14.06 -12.97
CA GLN A 82 1.07 14.46 -12.99
C GLN A 82 0.67 15.06 -11.64
N GLU A 83 0.03 16.23 -11.70
CA GLU A 83 -0.53 16.90 -10.52
C GLU A 83 -1.83 16.23 -10.05
N PRO A 84 -2.14 16.29 -8.73
CA PRO A 84 -1.37 16.96 -7.67
C PRO A 84 -0.13 16.16 -7.27
N LEU A 85 0.90 16.87 -6.77
CA LEU A 85 2.23 16.37 -6.35
C LEU A 85 2.13 15.07 -5.52
N GLY A 86 2.20 13.94 -6.22
CA GLY A 86 2.28 12.60 -5.66
C GLY A 86 3.67 12.00 -5.86
N PHE A 87 3.86 10.82 -5.29
CA PHE A 87 5.02 9.98 -5.55
C PHE A 87 4.59 8.54 -5.74
N GLU A 88 5.39 7.80 -6.50
CA GLU A 88 5.21 6.38 -6.72
C GLU A 88 6.33 5.64 -6.00
N LEU A 89 5.99 4.54 -5.34
CA LEU A 89 6.95 3.60 -4.75
C LEU A 89 6.87 2.29 -5.50
N THR A 90 8.03 1.77 -5.92
CA THR A 90 8.17 0.41 -6.43
C THR A 90 8.91 -0.44 -5.41
N PHE A 91 8.35 -1.61 -5.08
CA PHE A 91 8.90 -2.56 -4.13
C PHE A 91 9.42 -3.82 -4.86
N PRO A 92 10.65 -4.28 -4.57
CA PRO A 92 11.16 -5.53 -5.12
C PRO A 92 10.37 -6.74 -4.60
N GLU A 93 9.96 -6.70 -3.33
CA GLU A 93 9.06 -7.67 -2.73
C GLU A 93 7.65 -7.10 -2.60
N ALA A 94 6.64 -7.85 -3.01
CA ALA A 94 5.27 -7.38 -3.04
C ALA A 94 4.74 -7.10 -1.62
N GLN A 95 4.13 -5.94 -1.43
CA GLN A 95 3.60 -5.48 -0.16
C GLN A 95 2.17 -5.96 0.03
N TRP A 96 1.90 -6.51 1.20
CA TRP A 96 0.58 -7.03 1.54
C TRP A 96 -0.38 -5.91 1.95
N ALA A 97 -1.59 -5.97 1.39
CA ALA A 97 -2.73 -5.12 1.70
C ALA A 97 -2.43 -3.61 1.68
N VAL A 98 -1.74 -3.14 0.63
CA VAL A 98 -1.68 -1.71 0.28
C VAL A 98 -3.12 -1.21 0.11
N THR A 99 -3.54 -0.29 0.98
CA THR A 99 -4.95 0.10 1.10
C THR A 99 -5.08 1.61 0.90
N PRO A 100 -5.89 2.07 -0.07
CA PRO A 100 -6.16 3.50 -0.23
C PRO A 100 -6.66 4.17 1.05
N GLY A 101 -6.19 5.39 1.31
CA GLY A 101 -6.48 6.18 2.51
C GLY A 101 -5.58 5.90 3.71
N GLN A 102 -4.69 4.90 3.66
CA GLN A 102 -3.60 4.76 4.63
C GLN A 102 -2.42 5.67 4.26
N SER A 103 -1.50 5.89 5.19
CA SER A 103 -0.29 6.66 4.93
C SER A 103 0.83 5.77 4.39
N ALA A 104 1.54 6.27 3.37
CA ALA A 104 2.85 5.76 2.97
C ALA A 104 3.92 6.72 3.50
N VAL A 105 4.83 6.23 4.33
CA VAL A 105 5.89 7.04 4.95
C VAL A 105 7.25 6.55 4.46
N LEU A 106 8.10 7.46 4.00
CA LEU A 106 9.41 7.21 3.43
C LEU A 106 10.52 7.50 4.45
N TYR A 107 11.54 6.64 4.47
CA TYR A 107 12.68 6.69 5.37
C TYR A 107 14.02 6.48 4.64
N ASP A 108 15.03 7.24 5.03
CA ASP A 108 16.45 7.00 4.74
C ASP A 108 17.15 6.56 6.02
N GLY A 109 17.35 5.25 6.17
CA GLY A 109 17.75 4.65 7.44
C GLY A 109 16.78 5.01 8.56
N ASP A 110 17.28 5.68 9.60
CA ASP A 110 16.47 6.13 10.75
C ASP A 110 15.79 7.49 10.54
N VAL A 111 16.02 8.16 9.40
CA VAL A 111 15.50 9.50 9.12
C VAL A 111 14.17 9.42 8.39
N CYS A 112 13.12 9.97 9.00
CA CYS A 112 11.83 10.16 8.35
C CYS A 112 11.92 11.31 7.34
N LEU A 113 11.72 11.01 6.05
CA LEU A 113 11.77 11.99 4.98
C LEU A 113 10.42 12.69 4.78
N GLY A 114 9.33 11.97 5.04
CA GLY A 114 7.97 12.43 4.82
C GLY A 114 7.07 11.32 4.35
N GLY A 115 5.94 11.66 3.74
CA GLY A 115 4.99 10.67 3.25
C GLY A 115 3.78 11.28 2.57
N GLY A 116 2.82 10.43 2.24
CA GLY A 116 1.57 10.82 1.60
C GLY A 116 0.46 9.83 1.90
N ILE A 117 -0.70 10.05 1.30
CA ILE A 117 -1.88 9.19 1.40
C ILE A 117 -1.92 8.25 0.21
N ILE A 118 -2.01 6.94 0.47
CA ILE A 118 -2.09 5.90 -0.54
C ILE A 118 -3.38 6.08 -1.36
N ALA A 119 -3.23 6.07 -2.69
CA ALA A 119 -4.31 6.24 -3.64
C ALA A 119 -4.63 4.94 -4.40
N ALA A 120 -3.59 4.16 -4.74
CA ALA A 120 -3.69 2.84 -5.36
C ALA A 120 -2.35 2.10 -5.29
#